data_AF-A0A1J5D6E5-F1
#
_entry.id   AF-A0A1J5D6E5-F1
#
_cell.length_a   1.000
_cell.length_b   1.000
_cell.length_c   1.000
_cell.angle_alpha   90.00
_cell.angle_beta   90.00
_cell.angle_gamma   90.00
#
_symmetry.space_group_name_H-M   'P 1'
#
loop_
_entity.id
_entity.type
_entity.pdbx_description
1 polymer ?
#
loop_
_entity_poly.entity_id
_entity_poly.type
_entity_poly.pdbx_seq_one_letter_code
_entity_poly.pdbx_strand_id
1 'polypeptide(L)'
;MLNQKYLKGTAKKLPVLFDAYLDIESTGLCVFYDEITVIGICLVNGAGNKLIQLVGGDVTRLNLLRTLRGVGTIYTYNGSRFDFPFINSRLGVNLERQYHHHDLMYDCWRNNLYGGFKAVERQLDIPRRLQGIGGADAVILWWRYQIDHDRKALDLLLEYNKEDVVNLKALREKLERFRSGPR
;
A
#
# COMPACT_ATOMS: atom_id res chain seq x y z
N MET A 1 -18.46 41.43 41.56
CA MET A 1 -19.00 40.91 40.29
C MET A 1 -18.03 41.26 39.18
N LEU A 2 -17.34 40.29 38.59
CA LEU A 2 -16.63 40.44 37.31
C LEU A 2 -16.57 39.08 36.62
N ASN A 3 -16.78 39.15 35.30
CA ASN A 3 -17.41 38.17 34.43
C ASN A 3 -16.60 36.89 34.19
N GLN A 4 -17.27 35.75 34.36
CA GLN A 4 -16.79 34.42 33.99
C GLN A 4 -17.34 34.07 32.59
N LYS A 5 -16.81 34.70 31.53
CA LYS A 5 -17.11 34.34 30.14
C LYS A 5 -15.83 34.38 29.33
N TYR A 6 -15.73 33.45 28.37
CA TYR A 6 -14.64 33.24 27.40
C TYR A 6 -13.54 32.23 27.76
N LEU A 7 -13.95 30.98 28.03
CA LEU A 7 -13.14 29.80 27.69
C LEU A 7 -14.07 28.71 27.13
N LYS A 8 -14.46 28.83 25.87
CA LYS A 8 -14.95 27.71 25.05
C LYS A 8 -14.19 27.74 23.72
N GLY A 9 -12.93 27.32 23.76
CA GLY A 9 -12.24 26.88 22.56
C GLY A 9 -12.93 25.62 22.07
N THR A 10 -13.58 25.69 20.91
CA THR A 10 -14.05 24.51 20.20
C THR A 10 -12.83 23.63 19.91
N ALA A 11 -12.74 22.47 20.56
CA ALA A 11 -11.77 21.45 20.18
C ALA A 11 -11.97 21.16 18.69
N LYS A 12 -11.02 21.57 17.84
CA LYS A 12 -10.99 21.14 16.44
C LYS A 12 -10.91 19.63 16.48
N LYS A 13 -11.98 18.92 16.09
CA LYS A 13 -11.90 17.49 15.80
C LYS A 13 -10.73 17.32 14.83
N LEU A 14 -9.72 16.54 15.24
CA LEU A 14 -8.68 16.12 14.33
C LEU A 14 -9.36 15.52 13.10
N PRO A 15 -8.93 15.88 11.87
CA PRO A 15 -9.51 15.30 10.68
C PRO A 15 -9.43 13.77 10.80
N VAL A 16 -10.51 13.08 10.42
CA VAL A 16 -10.47 11.62 10.31
C VAL A 16 -9.53 11.31 9.15
N LEU A 17 -8.31 10.90 9.49
CA LEU A 17 -7.30 10.54 8.52
C LEU A 17 -7.56 9.13 8.00
N PHE A 18 -7.17 8.89 6.75
CA PHE A 18 -7.15 7.55 6.18
C PHE A 18 -5.84 6.86 6.53
N ASP A 19 -5.92 5.55 6.75
CA ASP A 19 -4.79 4.67 6.53
C ASP A 19 -4.74 4.30 5.05
N ALA A 20 -3.56 4.24 4.46
CA ALA A 20 -3.34 3.77 3.09
C ALA A 20 -2.51 2.50 3.12
N TYR A 21 -2.94 1.48 2.38
CA TYR A 21 -2.14 0.29 2.11
C TYR A 21 -1.65 0.39 0.67
N LEU A 22 -0.34 0.43 0.49
CA LEU A 22 0.31 0.75 -0.77
C LEU A 22 1.22 -0.40 -1.19
N ASP A 23 1.14 -0.73 -2.47
CA ASP A 23 2.01 -1.70 -3.14
C ASP A 23 2.20 -1.27 -4.61
N ILE A 24 3.38 -1.52 -5.17
CA ILE A 24 3.70 -1.21 -6.57
C ILE A 24 4.01 -2.46 -7.40
N GLU A 25 3.64 -2.37 -8.68
CA GLU A 25 4.17 -3.25 -9.72
C GLU A 25 5.15 -2.45 -10.59
N SER A 26 6.13 -3.15 -11.17
CA SER A 26 7.19 -2.53 -11.97
C SER A 26 7.58 -3.42 -13.14
N THR A 27 8.37 -2.89 -14.08
CA THR A 27 8.93 -3.69 -15.19
C THR A 27 10.10 -4.57 -14.78
N GLY A 28 10.57 -4.46 -13.54
CA GLY A 28 11.72 -5.15 -12.99
C GLY A 28 12.16 -4.54 -11.66
N LEU A 29 13.32 -4.92 -11.14
CA LEU A 29 13.73 -4.59 -9.77
C LEU A 29 14.71 -3.40 -9.67
N CYS A 30 15.17 -2.86 -10.80
CA CYS A 30 16.21 -1.84 -10.82
C CYS A 30 15.63 -0.43 -10.98
N VAL A 31 15.70 0.38 -9.92
CA VAL A 31 15.22 1.77 -9.91
C VAL A 31 15.82 2.67 -11.00
N PHE A 32 16.94 2.30 -11.61
CA PHE A 32 17.60 3.08 -12.67
C PHE A 32 17.05 2.78 -14.07
N TYR A 33 16.56 1.56 -14.31
CA TYR A 33 16.12 1.11 -15.65
C TYR A 33 14.64 0.73 -15.72
N ASP A 34 14.07 0.26 -14.62
CA ASP A 34 12.70 -0.25 -14.58
C ASP A 34 11.69 0.79 -14.13
N GLU A 35 10.52 0.82 -14.78
CA GLU A 35 9.44 1.77 -14.52
C GLU A 35 8.38 1.18 -13.59
N ILE A 36 7.61 2.06 -12.92
CA ILE A 36 6.42 1.66 -12.17
C ILE A 36 5.26 1.47 -13.16
N THR A 37 4.61 0.31 -13.11
CA THR A 37 3.51 -0.04 -14.02
C THR A 37 2.16 0.15 -13.35
N VAL A 38 2.06 -0.17 -12.05
CA VAL A 38 0.86 0.01 -11.24
C VAL A 38 1.25 0.55 -9.86
N ILE A 39 0.48 1.50 -9.34
CA ILE A 39 0.47 1.82 -7.90
C ILE A 39 -0.92 1.49 -7.36
N GLY A 40 -0.99 0.44 -6.54
CA GLY A 40 -2.18 0.07 -5.78
C GLY A 40 -2.26 0.86 -4.48
N ILE A 41 -3.43 1.39 -4.16
CA ILE A 41 -3.69 2.08 -2.90
C ILE A 41 -5.08 1.69 -2.39
N CYS A 42 -5.13 1.02 -1.23
CA CYS A 42 -6.36 0.81 -0.49
C CYS A 42 -6.45 1.83 0.65
N LEU A 43 -7.37 2.80 0.55
CA LEU A 43 -7.64 3.79 1.58
C LEU A 43 -8.69 3.26 2.55
N VAL A 44 -8.44 3.35 3.86
CA VAL A 44 -9.32 2.82 4.90
C VAL A 44 -9.51 3.84 6.01
N ASN A 45 -10.75 4.05 6.43
CA ASN A 45 -11.07 4.79 7.64
C ASN A 45 -12.39 4.24 8.26
N GLY A 46 -12.90 4.92 9.29
CA GLY A 46 -14.15 4.52 9.95
C GLY A 46 -15.41 4.53 9.06
N ALA A 47 -15.35 5.07 7.85
CA ALA A 47 -16.47 5.08 6.90
C ALA A 47 -16.41 3.94 5.86
N GLY A 48 -15.29 3.21 5.77
CA GLY A 48 -15.13 2.09 4.84
C GLY A 48 -13.76 2.06 4.17
N ASN A 49 -13.67 1.31 3.07
CA ASN A 49 -12.49 1.20 2.25
C ASN A 49 -12.72 1.70 0.81
N LYS A 50 -11.66 2.16 0.16
CA LYS A 50 -11.66 2.57 -1.24
C LYS A 50 -10.37 2.11 -1.90
N LEU A 51 -10.50 1.29 -2.94
CA LEU A 51 -9.39 0.89 -3.79
C LEU A 51 -9.18 1.91 -4.91
N ILE A 52 -7.91 2.28 -5.14
CA ILE A 52 -7.45 3.07 -6.28
C ILE A 52 -6.24 2.36 -6.87
N GLN A 53 -6.19 2.24 -8.20
CA GLN A 53 -5.03 1.74 -8.92
C GLN A 53 -4.65 2.77 -9.99
N LEU A 54 -3.42 3.28 -9.92
CA LEU A 54 -2.85 4.14 -10.96
C LEU A 54 -2.07 3.24 -11.92
N VAL A 55 -2.35 3.31 -13.22
CA VAL A 55 -1.85 2.34 -14.20
C VAL A 55 -1.13 3.05 -15.35
N GLY A 56 0.10 2.64 -15.65
CA GLY A 56 0.89 3.19 -16.76
C GLY A 56 0.97 4.72 -16.71
N GLY A 57 0.39 5.38 -17.72
CA GLY A 57 0.39 6.85 -17.83
C GLY A 57 -0.28 7.58 -16.67
N ASP A 58 -1.13 6.91 -15.87
CA ASP A 58 -1.71 7.49 -14.65
C ASP A 58 -0.76 7.47 -13.45
N VAL A 59 0.37 6.76 -13.54
CA VAL A 59 1.41 6.73 -12.51
C VAL A 59 2.20 8.04 -12.56
N THR A 60 1.62 9.08 -12.00
CA THR A 60 2.20 10.42 -11.95
C THR A 60 2.30 10.93 -10.52
N ARG A 61 3.27 11.81 -10.28
CA ARG A 61 3.40 12.55 -9.01
C ARG A 61 2.08 13.19 -8.57
N LEU A 62 1.37 13.84 -9.49
CA LEU A 62 0.13 14.55 -9.18
C LEU A 62 -0.98 13.58 -8.78
N ASN A 63 -1.12 12.46 -9.50
CA ASN A 63 -2.13 11.45 -9.20
C ASN A 63 -1.86 10.79 -7.85
N LEU A 64 -0.60 10.41 -7.58
CA LEU A 64 -0.20 9.83 -6.30
C LEU A 64 -0.52 10.76 -5.12
N LEU A 65 -0.05 12.01 -5.16
CA LEU A 65 -0.25 12.97 -4.08
C LEU A 65 -1.73 13.34 -3.88
N ARG A 66 -2.51 13.34 -4.97
CA ARG A 66 -3.96 13.55 -4.90
C ARG A 66 -4.67 12.38 -4.22
N THR A 67 -4.29 11.14 -4.55
CA THR A 67 -4.86 9.93 -3.94
C THR A 67 -4.51 9.84 -2.45
N LEU A 68 -3.29 10.21 -2.07
CA LEU A 68 -2.82 10.20 -0.67
C LEU A 68 -3.25 11.43 0.15
N ARG A 69 -4.12 12.29 -0.38
CA ARG A 69 -4.60 13.46 0.36
C ARG A 69 -5.45 13.01 1.56
N GLY A 70 -5.10 13.48 2.76
CA GLY A 70 -5.80 13.12 3.99
C GLY A 70 -5.40 11.76 4.56
N VAL A 71 -4.36 11.13 4.02
CA VAL A 71 -3.73 9.95 4.61
C VAL A 71 -2.85 10.37 5.78
N GLY A 72 -2.97 9.66 6.90
CA GLY A 72 -2.10 9.81 8.07
C GLY A 72 -0.93 8.82 8.04
N THR A 73 -1.24 7.55 7.78
CA THR A 73 -0.26 6.44 7.78
C THR A 73 -0.32 5.67 6.48
N ILE A 74 0.85 5.34 5.93
CA ILE A 74 1.02 4.42 4.80
C ILE A 74 1.60 3.11 5.34
N TYR A 75 0.93 2.01 5.02
CA TYR A 75 1.34 0.64 5.31
C TYR A 75 1.81 -0.04 4.02
N THR A 76 2.91 -0.77 4.11
CA THR A 76 3.50 -1.53 2.99
C THR A 76 4.04 -2.86 3.52
N TYR A 77 4.50 -3.73 2.62
CA TYR A 77 5.36 -4.87 2.99
C TYR A 77 6.68 -4.78 2.21
N ASN A 78 7.80 -4.60 2.91
CA ASN A 78 9.13 -4.33 2.34
C ASN A 78 9.21 -3.00 1.55
N GLY A 79 8.27 -2.08 1.78
CA GLY A 79 8.19 -0.81 1.09
C GLY A 79 9.30 0.17 1.45
N SER A 80 9.89 0.10 2.65
CA SER A 80 11.06 0.92 3.00
C SER A 80 12.26 0.62 2.09
N ARG A 81 12.35 -0.61 1.58
CA ARG A 81 13.50 -1.08 0.79
C ARG A 81 13.21 -1.14 -0.71
N PHE A 82 11.94 -1.12 -1.10
CA PHE A 82 11.53 -1.26 -2.49
C PHE A 82 10.61 -0.12 -2.93
N ASP A 83 9.34 -0.14 -2.53
CA ASP A 83 8.30 0.76 -3.03
C ASP A 83 8.64 2.25 -2.90
N PHE A 84 9.06 2.67 -1.70
CA PHE A 84 9.32 4.09 -1.41
C PHE A 84 10.55 4.60 -2.17
N PRO A 85 11.71 3.90 -2.16
CA PRO A 85 12.83 4.23 -3.05
C PRO A 85 12.42 4.32 -4.52
N PHE A 86 11.60 3.38 -5.01
CA PHE A 86 11.15 3.36 -6.41
C PHE A 86 10.28 4.57 -6.74
N ILE A 87 9.28 4.87 -5.90
CA ILE A 87 8.40 6.04 -6.04
C ILE A 87 9.19 7.33 -5.97
N ASN A 88 10.15 7.43 -5.04
CA ASN A 88 10.98 8.62 -4.94
C ASN A 88 11.84 8.80 -6.20
N SER A 89 12.46 7.73 -6.70
CA SER A 89 13.30 7.80 -7.89
C SER A 89 12.52 8.10 -9.16
N ARG A 90 11.33 7.52 -9.34
CA ARG A 90 10.54 7.64 -10.58
C ARG A 90 9.62 8.84 -10.59
N LEU A 91 9.09 9.24 -9.44
CA LEU A 91 8.10 10.33 -9.34
C LEU A 91 8.62 11.57 -8.62
N GLY A 92 9.84 11.54 -8.06
CA GLY A 92 10.38 12.65 -7.26
C GLY A 92 9.57 12.91 -5.99
N VAL A 93 8.93 11.87 -5.44
CA VAL A 93 8.10 11.95 -4.24
C VAL A 93 8.73 11.15 -3.11
N ASN A 94 9.30 11.85 -2.14
CA ASN A 94 9.71 11.21 -0.89
C ASN A 94 8.48 11.09 0.03
N LEU A 95 7.89 9.89 0.08
CA LEU A 95 6.70 9.60 0.89
C LEU A 95 7.01 9.57 2.39
N GLU A 96 8.18 9.05 2.80
CA GLU A 96 8.64 9.00 4.20
C GLU A 96 8.74 10.39 4.84
N ARG A 97 9.07 11.42 4.05
CA ARG A 97 9.11 12.81 4.54
C ARG A 97 7.73 13.45 4.71
N GLN A 98 6.68 12.86 4.15
CA GLN A 98 5.34 13.46 4.07
C GLN A 98 4.28 12.71 4.90
N TYR A 99 4.50 11.42 5.15
CA TYR A 99 3.53 10.54 5.80
C TYR A 99 4.21 9.70 6.88
N HIS A 100 3.44 9.29 7.89
CA HIS A 100 3.89 8.20 8.73
C HIS A 100 3.95 6.93 7.90
N HIS A 101 5.07 6.21 7.99
CA HIS A 101 5.25 4.94 7.30
C HIS A 101 5.36 3.81 8.31
N HIS A 102 4.66 2.71 8.01
CA HIS A 102 4.72 1.49 8.80
C HIS A 102 4.89 0.29 7.86
N ASP A 103 6.13 -0.18 7.75
CA ASP A 103 6.45 -1.38 6.99
C ASP A 103 6.15 -2.65 7.81
N LEU A 104 5.14 -3.39 7.39
CA LEU A 104 4.64 -4.59 8.07
C LEU A 104 5.61 -5.77 8.00
N MET A 105 6.60 -5.75 7.09
CA MET A 105 7.63 -6.79 7.04
C MET A 105 8.40 -6.87 8.37
N TYR A 106 8.71 -5.73 8.99
CA TYR A 106 9.41 -5.72 10.27
C TYR A 106 8.54 -6.18 11.44
N ASP A 107 7.22 -5.99 11.34
CA ASP A 107 6.29 -6.58 12.31
C ASP A 107 6.24 -8.10 12.17
N CYS A 108 6.23 -8.61 10.93
CA CYS A 108 6.31 -10.04 10.65
C CYS A 108 7.59 -10.66 11.23
N TRP A 109 8.75 -10.04 10.98
CA TRP A 109 10.02 -10.54 11.51
C TRP A 109 10.04 -10.59 13.04
N ARG A 110 9.46 -9.59 13.71
CA ARG A 110 9.31 -9.59 15.19
C ARG A 110 8.42 -10.72 15.71
N ASN A 111 7.57 -11.30 14.86
CA ASN A 111 6.72 -12.43 15.17
C ASN A 111 7.21 -13.74 14.52
N ASN A 112 8.49 -13.83 14.12
CA ASN A 112 9.10 -14.98 13.46
C ASN A 112 8.43 -15.41 12.13
N LEU A 113 7.77 -14.47 11.44
CA LEU A 113 7.18 -14.67 10.13
C LEU A 113 8.15 -14.16 9.07
N TYR A 114 8.78 -15.08 8.35
CA TYR A 114 9.84 -14.76 7.39
C TYR A 114 9.41 -15.08 5.95
N GLY A 115 10.08 -14.42 4.99
CA GLY A 115 9.88 -14.58 3.56
C GLY A 115 9.21 -13.38 2.90
N GLY A 116 8.89 -13.53 1.61
CA GLY A 116 8.09 -12.54 0.87
C GLY A 116 6.65 -12.51 1.36
N PHE A 117 5.91 -11.47 0.98
CA PHE A 117 4.56 -11.22 1.51
C PHE A 117 3.62 -12.43 1.36
N LYS A 118 3.61 -13.08 0.19
CA LYS A 118 2.83 -14.30 -0.07
C LYS A 118 3.19 -15.50 0.78
N ALA A 119 4.45 -15.60 1.22
CA ALA A 119 4.85 -16.64 2.16
C ALA A 119 4.24 -16.36 3.54
N VAL A 120 4.19 -15.10 3.95
CA VAL A 120 3.56 -14.68 5.21
C VAL A 120 2.04 -14.85 5.16
N GLU A 121 1.40 -14.51 4.04
CA GLU A 121 -0.05 -14.74 3.87
C GLU A 121 -0.43 -16.21 4.10
N ARG A 122 0.33 -17.14 3.52
CA ARG A 122 0.14 -18.58 3.74
C ARG A 122 0.40 -19.00 5.18
N GLN A 123 1.44 -18.47 5.83
CA GLN A 123 1.72 -18.77 7.24
C GLN A 123 0.61 -18.30 8.19
N LEU A 124 -0.15 -17.27 7.78
CA LEU A 124 -1.21 -16.67 8.58
C LEU A 124 -2.62 -17.00 8.11
N ASP A 125 -2.80 -17.91 7.14
CA ASP A 125 -4.10 -18.20 6.53
C ASP A 125 -4.83 -16.92 6.08
N ILE A 126 -4.11 -16.00 5.44
CA ILE A 126 -4.71 -14.86 4.72
C ILE A 126 -5.16 -15.39 3.35
N PRO A 127 -6.45 -15.31 3.02
CA PRO A 127 -6.95 -15.87 1.78
C PRO A 127 -6.41 -15.10 0.58
N ARG A 128 -6.06 -15.85 -0.47
CA ARG A 128 -5.65 -15.34 -1.76
C ARG A 128 -6.32 -16.15 -2.85
N ARG A 129 -6.95 -15.50 -3.82
CA ARG A 129 -7.60 -16.17 -4.96
C ARG A 129 -6.58 -16.45 -6.06
N LEU A 130 -5.66 -15.52 -6.34
CA LEU A 130 -4.63 -15.71 -7.35
C LEU A 130 -3.44 -16.52 -6.82
N GLN A 131 -3.53 -17.84 -6.97
CA GLN A 131 -2.46 -18.76 -6.60
C GLN A 131 -1.45 -18.93 -7.73
N GLY A 132 -0.16 -19.03 -7.38
CA GLY A 132 0.91 -19.34 -8.34
C GLY A 132 1.40 -18.18 -9.20
N ILE A 133 0.80 -16.98 -9.09
CA ILE A 133 1.29 -15.77 -9.74
C ILE A 133 2.31 -15.11 -8.81
N GLY A 134 3.50 -14.79 -9.31
CA GLY A 134 4.61 -14.12 -8.63
C GLY A 134 4.90 -12.72 -9.19
N GLY A 135 5.88 -12.02 -8.60
CA GLY A 135 6.30 -10.70 -9.13
C GLY A 135 6.91 -10.78 -10.53
N ALA A 136 7.58 -11.89 -10.88
CA ALA A 136 8.05 -12.11 -12.24
C ALA A 136 6.89 -12.25 -13.25
N ASP A 137 5.79 -12.88 -12.84
CA ASP A 137 4.59 -12.99 -13.68
C ASP A 137 3.92 -11.63 -13.87
N ALA A 138 3.91 -10.76 -12.85
CA ALA A 138 3.40 -9.40 -12.96
C ALA A 138 4.12 -8.59 -14.06
N VAL A 139 5.45 -8.73 -14.17
CA VAL A 139 6.26 -8.15 -15.26
C VAL A 139 5.81 -8.70 -16.62
N ILE A 140 5.65 -10.02 -16.74
CA ILE A 140 5.20 -10.67 -17.99
C ILE A 140 3.80 -10.19 -18.38
N LEU A 141 2.87 -10.09 -17.43
CA LEU A 141 1.51 -9.61 -17.65
C LEU A 141 1.50 -8.17 -18.17
N TRP A 142 2.36 -7.30 -17.61
CA TRP A 142 2.51 -5.94 -18.10
C TRP A 142 2.98 -5.90 -19.56
N TRP A 143 3.99 -6.69 -19.91
CA TRP A 143 4.53 -6.70 -21.28
C TRP A 143 3.55 -7.28 -22.29
N ARG A 144 2.81 -8.34 -21.95
CA ARG A 144 1.71 -8.85 -22.78
C ARG A 144 0.66 -7.78 -23.03
N TYR A 145 0.32 -6.99 -22.01
CA TYR A 145 -0.59 -5.87 -22.19
C TYR A 145 -0.02 -4.78 -23.12
N GLN A 146 1.26 -4.41 -22.94
CA GLN A 146 1.88 -3.34 -23.73
C GLN A 146 2.12 -3.73 -25.19
N ILE A 147 2.60 -4.95 -25.44
CA ILE A 147 3.04 -5.41 -26.76
C ILE A 147 1.89 -6.06 -27.53
N ASP A 148 1.15 -6.97 -26.89
CA ASP A 148 0.10 -7.76 -27.54
C ASP A 148 -1.30 -7.14 -27.38
N HIS A 149 -1.39 -5.99 -26.70
CA HIS A 149 -2.66 -5.34 -26.33
C HIS A 149 -3.59 -6.28 -25.55
N ASP A 150 -3.03 -7.24 -24.80
CA ASP A 150 -3.78 -8.22 -24.04
C ASP A 150 -4.44 -7.59 -22.81
N ARG A 151 -5.72 -7.23 -22.95
CA ARG A 151 -6.52 -6.66 -21.84
C ARG A 151 -6.71 -7.64 -20.69
N LYS A 152 -6.76 -8.94 -20.94
CA LYS A 152 -6.91 -9.95 -19.87
C LYS A 152 -5.64 -10.04 -19.03
N ALA A 153 -4.47 -9.84 -19.64
CA ALA A 153 -3.22 -9.76 -18.91
C ALA A 153 -3.21 -8.55 -17.96
N LEU A 154 -3.69 -7.39 -18.42
CA LEU A 154 -3.87 -6.23 -17.56
C LEU A 154 -4.88 -6.49 -16.43
N ASP A 155 -6.05 -7.06 -16.73
CA ASP A 155 -7.06 -7.37 -15.72
C ASP A 155 -6.49 -8.28 -14.62
N LEU A 156 -5.68 -9.28 -15.01
CA LEU A 156 -5.02 -10.19 -14.07
C LEU A 156 -3.95 -9.49 -13.24
N LEU A 157 -3.16 -8.59 -13.83
CA LEU A 157 -2.18 -7.75 -13.12
C LEU A 157 -2.87 -6.84 -12.10
N LEU A 158 -4.01 -6.26 -12.46
CA LEU A 158 -4.76 -5.38 -11.56
C LEU A 158 -5.42 -6.15 -10.42
N GLU A 159 -5.97 -7.35 -10.68
CA GLU A 159 -6.47 -8.20 -9.60
C GLU A 159 -5.34 -8.68 -8.67
N TYR A 160 -4.16 -8.95 -9.23
CA TYR A 160 -2.94 -9.28 -8.48
C TYR A 160 -2.54 -8.17 -7.50
N ASN A 161 -2.31 -6.96 -8.01
CA ASN A 161 -1.95 -5.80 -7.18
C ASN A 161 -3.07 -5.42 -6.19
N LYS A 162 -4.35 -5.58 -6.57
CA LYS A 162 -5.49 -5.36 -5.68
C LYS A 162 -5.46 -6.32 -4.48
N GLU A 163 -5.20 -7.61 -4.71
CA GLU A 163 -5.07 -8.56 -3.60
C GLU A 163 -3.94 -8.15 -2.66
N ASP A 164 -2.80 -7.70 -3.18
CA ASP A 164 -1.66 -7.28 -2.36
C ASP A 164 -2.05 -6.12 -1.41
N VAL A 165 -2.67 -5.05 -1.91
CA VAL A 165 -3.09 -3.93 -1.04
C VAL A 165 -4.24 -4.25 -0.10
N VAL A 166 -5.17 -5.14 -0.48
CA VAL A 166 -6.24 -5.60 0.41
C VAL A 166 -5.67 -6.51 1.50
N ASN A 167 -4.73 -7.38 1.16
CA ASN A 167 -4.14 -8.31 2.10
C ASN A 167 -3.16 -7.63 3.04
N LEU A 168 -2.54 -6.50 2.68
CA LEU A 168 -1.76 -5.69 3.62
C LEU A 168 -2.61 -5.24 4.82
N LYS A 169 -3.88 -4.87 4.56
CA LYS A 169 -4.84 -4.58 5.63
C LYS A 169 -5.10 -5.81 6.50
N ALA A 170 -5.39 -6.96 5.88
CA ALA A 170 -5.65 -8.20 6.60
C ALA A 170 -4.44 -8.63 7.45
N LEU A 171 -3.22 -8.45 6.93
CA LEU A 171 -1.97 -8.71 7.63
C LEU A 171 -1.85 -7.84 8.87
N ARG A 172 -2.02 -6.51 8.72
CA ARG A 172 -1.97 -5.58 9.87
C ARG A 172 -2.97 -5.99 10.95
N GLU A 173 -4.22 -6.27 10.57
CA GLU A 173 -5.27 -6.66 11.53
C GLU A 173 -4.94 -7.98 12.25
N LYS A 174 -4.32 -8.95 11.58
CA LYS A 174 -3.84 -10.18 12.22
C LYS A 174 -2.68 -9.92 13.18
N LEU A 175 -1.71 -9.09 12.80
CA LEU A 175 -0.57 -8.73 13.64
C LEU A 175 -0.99 -7.93 14.88
N GLU A 176 -1.99 -7.05 14.77
CA GLU A 176 -2.55 -6.33 15.92
C GLU A 176 -3.14 -7.30 16.95
N ARG A 177 -3.82 -8.37 16.50
CA ARG A 177 -4.38 -9.41 17.40
C ARG A 177 -3.30 -10.14 18.19
N PHE A 178 -2.12 -10.39 17.61
CA PHE A 178 -0.99 -11.00 18.33
C PHE A 178 -0.50 -10.11 19.47
N ARG A 179 -0.55 -8.78 19.30
CA ARG A 179 -0.09 -7.82 20.32
C ARG A 179 -1.09 -7.66 21.47
N SER A 180 -2.36 -7.96 21.23
CA SER A 180 -3.45 -7.89 22.21
C SER A 180 -3.81 -9.23 22.88
N GLY A 181 -3.14 -10.34 22.51
CA GLY A 181 -3.31 -11.63 23.20
C GLY A 181 -2.71 -11.63 24.61
N PRO A 182 -3.18 -12.50 25.53
CA PRO A 182 -2.55 -12.65 26.84
C PRO A 182 -1.10 -13.10 26.64
N ARG A 183 -0.16 -12.35 27.21
CA ARG A 183 1.26 -12.72 27.27
C ARG A 183 1.49 -13.92 28.17
#